data_AF-A0A959K302-F1
#
_entry.id   AF-A0A959K302-F1
#
_cell.length_a   1.000
_cell.length_b   1.000
_cell.length_c   1.000
_cell.angle_alpha   90.00
_cell.angle_beta   90.00
_cell.angle_gamma   90.00
#
_symmetry.space_group_name_H-M   'P 1'
#
loop_
_entity.id
_entity.type
_entity.pdbx_description
1 polymer ?
#
loop_
_entity_poly.entity_id
_entity_poly.type
_entity_poly.pdbx_seq_one_letter_code
_entity_poly.pdbx_strand_id
1 'polypeptide(L)'
;MTHFYTIPFLSRTFLVFLMVYSMTIDSRAQGKYPMGLILDDEEYLELPYTTENIQVESGQKSIPLKVDLSAYCPEVRHQGDISSCVGWATGYGAMTIERAIQNGWTSRSRITQSANSALFVYNQLSDDDCGAIRMPEALRFMQMRGNCLARDFDFDVNTCHKKANENLMRKASEYRIEEFIRLFEPNAPSEDKVRNIKLVLAQNKPVVIGMKVLNNFYAIQSGDESWYPSVGDQTYAGGHAMVVVGYDDLRFHADRSDIPAEEKGAFLIMNSWGKGWGLDGYIWVRYAHFGEYCRHAYTLMLEGGDPIDFDLDTSPDTSSTLEVANAGRDLRTHSGSFGFRLYTGEWYNRKPLFREQNVQLDGNIYELSHCKVGDQFQLYVTSEFLNGYIYVFSVDASGKAEVHFPKSEDYNIKYADQNESALLMGSGATLVVPAEESALTLTHEGVDHLIVLFSEKKIKPKYLDYLGEQLINTDENVDLKLPRLLRKYMVPFSDIRYFPDHMGFEVSTRSDGRIVPIILRVKTN
;
A
#
# COMPACT_ATOMS: atom_id res chain seq x y z
N MET A 1 34.21 -37.25 -89.66
CA MET A 1 33.73 -35.84 -89.59
C MET A 1 32.96 -35.75 -88.28
N THR A 2 33.38 -35.07 -87.22
CA THR A 2 33.92 -33.71 -87.13
C THR A 2 34.70 -33.51 -85.81
N HIS A 3 35.87 -32.90 -85.97
CA HIS A 3 36.67 -32.03 -85.10
C HIS A 3 36.95 -32.29 -83.60
N PHE A 4 38.25 -32.46 -83.35
CA PHE A 4 39.05 -32.06 -82.19
C PHE A 4 39.02 -30.53 -81.92
N TYR A 5 39.17 -30.08 -80.65
CA TYR A 5 40.41 -29.49 -80.07
C TYR A 5 40.16 -28.68 -78.76
N THR A 6 40.84 -29.12 -77.68
CA THR A 6 41.62 -28.41 -76.63
C THR A 6 41.09 -27.30 -75.68
N ILE A 7 41.46 -27.53 -74.41
CA ILE A 7 41.52 -26.80 -73.10
C ILE A 7 42.51 -25.59 -73.20
N PRO A 8 42.47 -24.44 -72.43
CA PRO A 8 42.62 -24.40 -70.96
C PRO A 8 42.14 -23.18 -70.08
N PHE A 9 42.15 -23.44 -68.76
CA PHE A 9 42.55 -22.61 -67.60
C PHE A 9 41.68 -21.46 -67.01
N LEU A 10 41.39 -21.67 -65.70
CA LEU A 10 41.32 -20.74 -64.55
C LEU A 10 40.35 -19.54 -64.53
N SER A 11 39.42 -19.54 -63.57
CA SER A 11 39.41 -18.59 -62.45
C SER A 11 38.28 -18.92 -61.46
N ARG A 12 38.58 -18.86 -60.16
CA ARG A 12 37.68 -19.04 -59.03
C ARG A 12 36.62 -17.94 -59.00
N THR A 13 35.34 -18.27 -58.84
CA THR A 13 34.44 -17.48 -57.98
C THR A 13 33.22 -18.29 -57.55
N PHE A 14 33.13 -18.52 -56.24
CA PHE A 14 31.98 -19.08 -55.55
C PHE A 14 30.95 -17.95 -55.41
N LEU A 15 29.77 -18.10 -56.02
CA LEU A 15 28.68 -17.13 -55.90
C LEU A 15 27.85 -17.50 -54.66
N VAL A 16 28.19 -16.93 -53.51
CA VAL A 16 27.38 -16.95 -52.30
C VAL A 16 26.24 -15.95 -52.50
N PHE A 17 25.01 -16.44 -52.69
CA PHE A 17 23.81 -15.61 -52.59
C PHE A 17 23.60 -15.24 -51.10
N LEU A 18 24.03 -14.04 -50.73
CA LEU A 18 23.75 -13.45 -49.42
C LEU A 18 22.39 -12.75 -49.52
N MET A 19 21.33 -13.42 -49.06
CA MET A 19 20.05 -12.77 -48.77
C MET A 19 20.27 -11.83 -47.59
N VAL A 20 20.52 -10.55 -47.87
CA VAL A 20 20.48 -9.49 -46.88
C VAL A 20 19.01 -9.20 -46.58
N TYR A 21 18.46 -9.87 -45.56
CA TYR A 21 17.25 -9.41 -44.90
C TYR A 21 17.63 -8.15 -44.13
N SER A 22 17.33 -6.96 -44.67
CA SER A 22 17.40 -5.72 -43.90
C SER A 22 16.37 -5.81 -42.78
N MET A 23 16.82 -6.04 -41.55
CA MET A 23 16.07 -5.67 -40.37
C MET A 23 16.08 -4.14 -40.29
N THR A 24 15.07 -3.50 -40.86
CA THR A 24 14.72 -2.15 -40.44
C THR A 24 14.20 -2.26 -39.01
N ILE A 25 15.01 -1.85 -38.03
CA ILE A 25 14.54 -1.59 -36.68
C ILE A 25 13.44 -0.53 -36.81
N ASP A 26 12.22 -0.88 -36.44
CA ASP A 26 11.04 -0.06 -36.62
C ASP A 26 11.06 1.09 -35.58
N SER A 27 11.76 2.18 -35.88
CA SER A 27 11.80 3.40 -35.07
C SER A 27 10.43 4.05 -34.87
N ARG A 28 9.38 3.53 -35.52
CA ARG A 28 8.00 3.97 -35.39
C ARG A 28 7.30 3.50 -34.11
N ALA A 29 7.71 2.37 -33.53
CA ALA A 29 7.06 1.85 -32.33
C ALA A 29 7.34 2.72 -31.08
N GLN A 30 8.56 3.25 -30.96
CA GLN A 30 8.98 4.11 -29.86
C GLN A 30 8.23 5.45 -29.83
N GLY A 31 7.79 5.95 -30.99
CA GLY A 31 6.96 7.16 -31.09
C GLY A 31 5.48 6.95 -30.76
N LYS A 32 5.00 5.70 -30.66
CA LYS A 32 3.59 5.36 -30.40
C LYS A 32 3.30 5.12 -28.91
N TYR A 33 4.33 4.78 -28.13
CA TYR A 33 4.20 4.33 -26.74
C TYR A 33 5.19 5.08 -25.84
N PRO A 34 4.97 6.38 -25.59
CA PRO A 34 5.84 7.14 -24.71
C PRO A 34 5.80 6.60 -23.27
N MET A 35 6.95 6.68 -22.62
CA MET A 35 7.11 6.44 -21.18
C MET A 35 7.43 7.75 -20.49
N GLY A 36 7.29 7.80 -19.16
CA GLY A 36 7.38 9.06 -18.45
C GLY A 36 7.55 8.96 -16.95
N LEU A 37 8.10 7.85 -16.47
CA LEU A 37 8.42 7.67 -15.06
C LEU A 37 9.91 7.89 -14.83
N ILE A 38 10.22 8.85 -13.96
CA ILE A 38 11.55 8.98 -13.34
C ILE A 38 11.61 7.99 -12.16
N LEU A 39 12.52 7.02 -12.25
CA LEU A 39 12.80 6.06 -11.17
C LEU A 39 13.87 6.62 -10.23
N ASP A 40 13.42 7.36 -9.22
CA ASP A 40 14.25 7.93 -8.16
C ASP A 40 14.24 7.01 -6.92
N ASP A 41 15.27 6.18 -6.77
CA ASP A 41 15.35 5.20 -5.67
C ASP A 41 15.59 5.88 -4.30
N GLU A 42 16.27 7.04 -4.27
CA GLU A 42 16.56 7.77 -3.04
C GLU A 42 15.26 8.36 -2.46
N GLU A 43 14.51 9.12 -3.27
CA GLU A 43 13.20 9.66 -2.84
C GLU A 43 12.21 8.53 -2.49
N TYR A 44 12.25 7.42 -3.24
CA TYR A 44 11.37 6.27 -2.96
C TYR A 44 11.64 5.66 -1.58
N LEU A 45 12.90 5.56 -1.15
CA LEU A 45 13.26 4.96 0.15
C LEU A 45 12.82 5.80 1.34
N GLU A 46 12.69 7.12 1.18
CA GLU A 46 12.19 8.04 2.20
C GLU A 46 10.68 7.91 2.46
N LEU A 47 9.94 7.22 1.58
CA LEU A 47 8.49 7.11 1.70
C LEU A 47 8.05 6.23 2.88
N PRO A 48 6.85 6.50 3.42
CA PRO A 48 6.26 5.66 4.44
C PRO A 48 6.14 4.21 3.97
N TYR A 49 6.37 3.25 4.86
CA TYR A 49 6.30 1.82 4.56
C TYR A 49 5.57 1.03 5.67
N THR A 50 5.05 -0.14 5.33
CA THR A 50 4.51 -1.08 6.34
C THR A 50 5.66 -1.85 6.97
N THR A 51 5.67 -1.96 8.31
CA THR A 51 6.72 -2.67 9.05
C THR A 51 6.79 -4.16 8.69
N GLU A 52 8.00 -4.72 8.68
CA GLU A 52 8.23 -6.17 8.53
C GLU A 52 7.74 -6.96 9.75
N ASN A 53 7.49 -6.28 10.88
CA ASN A 53 6.98 -6.88 12.11
C ASN A 53 5.48 -7.19 12.06
N ILE A 54 4.81 -6.91 10.94
CA ILE A 54 3.46 -7.36 10.68
C ILE A 54 3.53 -8.76 10.10
N GLN A 55 3.19 -9.72 10.95
CA GLN A 55 2.92 -11.06 10.51
C GLN A 55 1.48 -11.10 10.02
N VAL A 56 1.27 -11.63 8.83
CA VAL A 56 -0.01 -12.29 8.56
C VAL A 56 0.09 -13.64 9.27
N GLU A 57 -0.03 -13.62 10.61
CA GLU A 57 -0.15 -14.84 11.38
C GLU A 57 -1.36 -15.61 10.83
N SER A 58 -1.19 -16.92 10.80
CA SER A 58 -2.07 -17.97 10.26
C SER A 58 -3.58 -17.95 10.59
N GLY A 59 -4.13 -16.86 11.11
CA GLY A 59 -5.57 -16.57 11.24
C GLY A 59 -6.25 -16.31 9.90
N GLN A 60 -5.58 -15.65 8.94
CA GLN A 60 -5.85 -15.90 7.52
C GLN A 60 -5.06 -17.14 7.11
N LYS A 61 -5.66 -18.33 7.26
CA LYS A 61 -5.06 -19.62 6.82
C LYS A 61 -4.72 -19.69 5.31
N SER A 62 -4.99 -18.65 4.52
CA SER A 62 -4.67 -18.60 3.10
C SER A 62 -4.75 -17.18 2.54
N ILE A 63 -3.66 -16.68 1.98
CA ILE A 63 -3.73 -15.71 0.87
C ILE A 63 -4.41 -16.46 -0.30
N PRO A 64 -5.43 -15.89 -0.99
CA PRO A 64 -6.02 -16.54 -2.15
C PRO A 64 -4.94 -16.94 -3.16
N LEU A 65 -5.07 -18.08 -3.86
CA LEU A 65 -4.11 -18.42 -4.91
C LEU A 65 -4.31 -17.59 -6.19
N LYS A 66 -5.40 -16.82 -6.24
CA LYS A 66 -5.76 -15.98 -7.37
C LYS A 66 -6.62 -14.81 -6.90
N VAL A 67 -6.31 -13.62 -7.40
CA VAL A 67 -7.12 -12.41 -7.27
C VAL A 67 -7.24 -11.76 -8.63
N ASP A 68 -8.42 -11.25 -8.97
CA ASP A 68 -8.67 -10.53 -10.21
C ASP A 68 -9.58 -9.32 -9.94
N LEU A 69 -9.02 -8.12 -10.10
CA LEU A 69 -9.70 -6.84 -9.94
C LEU A 69 -10.14 -6.24 -11.29
N SER A 70 -9.99 -6.96 -12.42
CA SER A 70 -10.32 -6.45 -13.75
C SER A 70 -11.80 -6.07 -13.94
N ALA A 71 -12.68 -6.62 -13.10
CA ALA A 71 -14.10 -6.24 -13.02
C ALA A 71 -14.29 -4.80 -12.50
N TYR A 72 -13.35 -4.29 -11.71
CA TYR A 72 -13.34 -2.93 -11.15
C TYR A 72 -12.54 -1.94 -11.99
N CYS A 73 -11.87 -2.40 -13.06
CA CYS A 73 -11.10 -1.55 -13.94
C CYS A 73 -11.99 -0.68 -14.83
N PRO A 74 -11.62 0.60 -15.05
CA PRO A 74 -12.19 1.37 -16.14
C PRO A 74 -11.80 0.76 -17.49
N GLU A 75 -12.40 1.25 -18.56
CA GLU A 75 -11.97 0.91 -19.92
C GLU A 75 -10.50 1.31 -20.14
N VAL A 76 -9.67 0.40 -20.66
CA VAL A 76 -8.29 0.75 -21.01
C VAL A 76 -8.27 1.81 -22.11
N ARG A 77 -7.51 2.88 -21.88
CA ARG A 77 -7.31 4.00 -22.81
C ARG A 77 -5.85 4.12 -23.22
N HIS A 78 -5.60 4.99 -24.18
CA HIS A 78 -4.28 5.30 -24.69
C HIS A 78 -3.80 6.65 -24.12
N GLN A 79 -2.58 6.69 -23.61
CA GLN A 79 -2.01 7.90 -22.98
C GLN A 79 -1.66 9.01 -23.96
N GLY A 80 -1.59 8.66 -25.24
CA GLY A 80 -1.18 9.57 -26.31
C GLY A 80 0.32 9.51 -26.53
N ASP A 81 0.88 10.62 -27.00
CA ASP A 81 2.26 10.79 -27.46
C ASP A 81 3.13 11.55 -26.44
N ILE A 82 2.64 11.69 -25.20
CA ILE A 82 3.32 12.36 -24.08
C ILE A 82 3.65 11.40 -22.92
N SER A 83 4.57 11.85 -22.06
CA SER A 83 5.15 11.12 -20.93
C SER A 83 4.22 10.97 -19.71
N SER A 84 2.92 10.74 -19.92
CA SER A 84 1.88 10.85 -18.88
C SER A 84 1.56 9.57 -18.10
N CYS A 85 2.29 8.46 -18.33
CA CYS A 85 2.03 7.14 -17.72
C CYS A 85 1.82 7.19 -16.20
N VAL A 86 2.52 8.09 -15.49
CA VAL A 86 2.35 8.34 -14.05
C VAL A 86 0.92 8.73 -13.68
N GLY A 87 0.34 9.70 -14.38
CA GLY A 87 -1.04 10.15 -14.14
C GLY A 87 -2.06 9.06 -14.50
N TRP A 88 -1.77 8.29 -15.55
CA TRP A 88 -2.60 7.15 -15.94
C TRP A 88 -2.60 6.04 -14.89
N ALA A 89 -1.45 5.69 -14.32
CA ALA A 89 -1.36 4.63 -13.32
C ALA A 89 -1.98 5.05 -11.98
N THR A 90 -1.65 6.24 -11.49
CA THR A 90 -2.10 6.74 -10.16
C THR A 90 -3.54 7.23 -10.17
N GLY A 91 -3.88 8.15 -11.08
CA GLY A 91 -5.19 8.78 -11.18
C GLY A 91 -6.21 7.92 -11.91
N TYR A 92 -6.02 7.69 -13.22
CA TYR A 92 -7.02 6.97 -14.02
C TYR A 92 -7.17 5.51 -13.61
N GLY A 93 -6.06 4.83 -13.32
CA GLY A 93 -6.03 3.43 -12.95
C GLY A 93 -6.37 3.18 -11.48
N ALA A 94 -5.38 3.30 -10.60
CA ALA A 94 -5.48 2.85 -9.21
C ALA A 94 -6.58 3.56 -8.43
N MET A 95 -6.66 4.91 -8.48
CA MET A 95 -7.70 5.65 -7.76
C MET A 95 -9.12 5.31 -8.24
N THR A 96 -9.31 5.16 -9.55
CA THR A 96 -10.61 4.75 -10.10
C THR A 96 -10.99 3.35 -9.64
N ILE A 97 -10.05 2.39 -9.66
CA ILE A 97 -10.28 1.01 -9.22
C ILE A 97 -10.63 0.97 -7.74
N GLU A 98 -9.88 1.67 -6.88
CA GLU A 98 -10.18 1.78 -5.44
C GLU A 98 -11.59 2.35 -5.20
N ARG A 99 -11.97 3.40 -5.94
CA ARG A 99 -13.33 3.98 -5.83
C ARG A 99 -14.40 3.03 -6.33
N ALA A 100 -14.13 2.29 -7.41
CA ALA A 100 -15.05 1.28 -7.91
C ALA A 100 -15.29 0.19 -6.87
N ILE A 101 -14.24 -0.28 -6.20
CA ILE A 101 -14.32 -1.28 -5.13
C ILE A 101 -15.09 -0.73 -3.94
N GLN A 102 -14.75 0.47 -3.45
CA GLN A 102 -15.43 1.11 -2.32
C GLN A 102 -16.94 1.31 -2.57
N ASN A 103 -17.32 1.58 -3.81
CA ASN A 103 -18.73 1.81 -4.17
C ASN A 103 -19.43 0.57 -4.78
N GLY A 104 -18.77 -0.59 -4.82
CA GLY A 104 -19.32 -1.83 -5.39
C GLY A 104 -19.65 -1.73 -6.89
N TRP A 105 -18.90 -0.94 -7.66
CA TRP A 105 -19.11 -0.79 -9.10
C TRP A 105 -18.36 -1.87 -9.88
N THR A 106 -19.08 -2.65 -10.67
CA THR A 106 -18.50 -3.64 -11.60
C THR A 106 -18.87 -3.40 -13.06
N SER A 107 -19.74 -2.42 -13.33
CA SER A 107 -20.06 -2.00 -14.69
C SER A 107 -18.94 -1.14 -15.25
N ARG A 108 -18.21 -1.67 -16.24
CA ARG A 108 -17.09 -0.97 -16.88
C ARG A 108 -17.48 0.40 -17.43
N SER A 109 -18.69 0.55 -17.97
CA SER A 109 -19.20 1.84 -18.44
C SER A 109 -19.40 2.83 -17.30
N ARG A 110 -20.00 2.39 -16.18
CA ARG A 110 -20.15 3.21 -14.97
C ARG A 110 -18.80 3.65 -14.42
N ILE A 111 -17.87 2.70 -14.29
CA ILE A 111 -16.52 2.95 -13.77
C ILE A 111 -15.81 3.98 -14.67
N THR A 112 -15.86 3.79 -15.99
CA THR A 112 -15.24 4.71 -16.97
C THR A 112 -15.85 6.12 -16.92
N GLN A 113 -17.17 6.23 -16.76
CA GLN A 113 -17.85 7.52 -16.62
C GLN A 113 -17.51 8.24 -15.30
N SER A 114 -17.12 7.48 -14.28
CA SER A 114 -16.72 7.97 -12.95
C SER A 114 -15.21 7.96 -12.73
N ALA A 115 -14.41 7.69 -13.77
CA ALA A 115 -12.97 7.57 -13.68
C ALA A 115 -12.32 8.90 -13.28
N ASN A 116 -11.28 8.82 -12.45
CA ASN A 116 -10.44 9.96 -12.12
C ASN A 116 -9.52 10.31 -13.30
N SER A 117 -9.07 11.56 -13.35
CA SER A 117 -8.30 12.09 -14.46
C SER A 117 -6.83 11.64 -14.42
N ALA A 118 -6.29 11.25 -15.58
CA ALA A 118 -4.85 11.04 -15.72
C ALA A 118 -4.11 12.38 -15.86
N LEU A 119 -4.65 13.26 -16.71
CA LEU A 119 -3.96 14.48 -17.13
C LEU A 119 -4.05 15.59 -16.09
N PHE A 120 -5.05 15.61 -15.22
CA PHE A 120 -5.13 16.59 -14.14
C PHE A 120 -3.90 16.48 -13.24
N VAL A 121 -3.57 15.26 -12.82
CA VAL A 121 -2.38 14.96 -12.01
C VAL A 121 -1.12 15.30 -12.80
N TYR A 122 -0.98 14.75 -14.01
CA TYR A 122 0.23 14.92 -14.82
C TYR A 122 0.49 16.40 -15.17
N ASN A 123 -0.49 17.11 -15.72
CA ASN A 123 -0.32 18.49 -16.21
C ASN A 123 -0.01 19.50 -15.10
N GLN A 124 -0.34 19.19 -13.85
CA GLN A 124 -0.01 20.07 -12.72
C GLN A 124 1.46 19.95 -12.32
N LEU A 125 2.10 18.82 -12.64
CA LEU A 125 3.45 18.46 -12.21
C LEU A 125 4.48 18.46 -13.34
N SER A 126 4.05 18.19 -14.57
CA SER A 126 4.91 18.22 -15.74
C SER A 126 5.45 19.62 -16.02
N ASP A 127 6.64 19.65 -16.61
CA ASP A 127 7.24 20.85 -17.19
C ASP A 127 6.61 21.22 -18.55
N ASP A 128 7.13 22.28 -19.17
CA ASP A 128 6.70 22.75 -20.48
C ASP A 128 7.12 21.81 -21.63
N ASP A 129 8.00 20.84 -21.40
CA ASP A 129 8.42 19.89 -22.43
C ASP A 129 7.59 18.59 -22.38
N CYS A 130 6.56 18.53 -21.52
CA CYS A 130 5.81 17.31 -21.23
C CYS A 130 6.76 16.15 -20.85
N GLY A 131 7.72 16.46 -19.97
CA GLY A 131 8.71 15.53 -19.47
C GLY A 131 8.14 14.45 -18.54
N ALA A 132 9.03 13.52 -18.17
CA ALA A 132 8.74 12.48 -17.19
C ALA A 132 8.58 13.10 -15.79
N ILE A 133 7.76 12.48 -14.94
CA ILE A 133 7.57 12.90 -13.54
C ILE A 133 7.81 11.73 -12.58
N ARG A 134 7.93 12.02 -11.28
CA ARG A 134 8.14 11.00 -10.24
C ARG A 134 6.82 10.52 -9.64
N MET A 135 6.75 9.25 -9.24
CA MET A 135 5.56 8.71 -8.54
C MET A 135 5.30 9.38 -7.18
N PRO A 136 6.31 9.60 -6.31
CA PRO A 136 6.13 10.33 -5.06
C PRO A 136 5.46 11.70 -5.24
N GLU A 137 5.89 12.49 -6.23
CA GLU A 137 5.32 13.81 -6.52
C GLU A 137 3.82 13.72 -6.88
N ALA A 138 3.44 12.77 -7.74
CA ALA A 138 2.05 12.53 -8.13
C ALA A 138 1.17 12.09 -6.96
N LEU A 139 1.64 11.16 -6.14
CA LEU A 139 0.91 10.66 -4.98
C LEU A 139 0.77 11.75 -3.90
N ARG A 140 1.83 12.52 -3.60
CA ARG A 140 1.74 13.67 -2.69
C ARG A 140 0.79 14.74 -3.21
N PHE A 141 0.78 15.01 -4.52
CA PHE A 141 -0.20 15.93 -5.12
C PHE A 141 -1.63 15.43 -4.92
N MET A 142 -1.90 14.14 -5.15
CA MET A 142 -3.22 13.55 -4.89
C MET A 142 -3.61 13.58 -3.41
N GLN A 143 -2.64 13.49 -2.49
CA GLN A 143 -2.88 13.63 -1.05
C GLN A 143 -3.25 15.07 -0.68
N MET A 144 -2.52 16.06 -1.22
CA MET A 144 -2.72 17.47 -0.88
C MET A 144 -3.90 18.15 -1.60
N ARG A 145 -4.10 17.81 -2.88
CA ARG A 145 -5.03 18.51 -3.79
C ARG A 145 -6.14 17.61 -4.33
N GLY A 146 -5.95 16.31 -4.27
CA GLY A 146 -6.87 15.33 -4.83
C GLY A 146 -6.80 15.24 -6.35
N ASN A 147 -7.86 14.70 -6.96
CA ASN A 147 -7.94 14.51 -8.39
C ASN A 147 -9.37 14.70 -8.91
N CYS A 148 -9.57 15.41 -10.01
CA CYS A 148 -10.89 15.54 -10.61
C CYS A 148 -11.27 14.30 -11.45
N LEU A 149 -12.48 14.30 -12.01
CA LEU A 149 -12.93 13.24 -12.92
C LEU A 149 -12.35 13.46 -14.32
N ALA A 150 -12.00 12.37 -15.02
CA ALA A 150 -11.46 12.41 -16.38
C ALA A 150 -12.36 13.19 -17.34
N ARG A 151 -13.69 13.05 -17.22
CA ARG A 151 -14.67 13.78 -18.04
C ARG A 151 -14.63 15.30 -17.90
N ASP A 152 -14.02 15.81 -16.83
CA ASP A 152 -13.90 17.24 -16.57
C ASP A 152 -12.55 17.81 -17.06
N PHE A 153 -11.59 16.96 -17.44
CA PHE A 153 -10.22 17.40 -17.73
C PHE A 153 -9.56 16.77 -18.97
N ASP A 154 -9.73 15.46 -19.18
CA ASP A 154 -9.01 14.61 -20.15
C ASP A 154 -9.62 14.70 -21.57
N PHE A 155 -9.75 15.91 -22.11
CA PHE A 155 -10.33 16.13 -23.44
C PHE A 155 -9.32 15.92 -24.58
N ASP A 156 -8.05 16.24 -24.34
CA ASP A 156 -6.95 16.05 -25.28
C ASP A 156 -5.83 15.32 -24.53
N VAL A 157 -5.51 14.09 -24.94
CA VAL A 157 -4.51 13.26 -24.29
C VAL A 157 -3.07 13.69 -24.56
N ASN A 158 -2.85 14.58 -25.55
CA ASN A 158 -1.54 15.04 -25.97
C ASN A 158 -1.19 16.43 -25.43
N THR A 159 -1.89 16.93 -24.40
CA THR A 159 -1.60 18.23 -23.78
C THR A 159 -1.13 18.09 -22.33
N CYS A 160 0.01 18.72 -22.00
CA CYS A 160 0.52 18.82 -20.64
C CYS A 160 0.42 20.24 -20.03
N HIS A 161 0.09 21.25 -20.84
CA HIS A 161 0.11 22.66 -20.41
C HIS A 161 -1.17 23.14 -19.76
N LYS A 162 -2.26 22.37 -19.86
CA LYS A 162 -3.55 22.75 -19.28
C LYS A 162 -3.42 22.78 -17.75
N LYS A 163 -3.45 23.96 -17.15
CA LYS A 163 -3.52 24.12 -15.69
C LYS A 163 -4.97 24.14 -15.21
N ALA A 164 -5.20 23.59 -14.02
CA ALA A 164 -6.53 23.56 -13.43
C ALA A 164 -6.93 24.93 -12.86
N ASN A 165 -8.18 25.34 -13.09
CA ASN A 165 -8.76 26.51 -12.44
C ASN A 165 -9.26 26.17 -11.02
N GLU A 166 -9.62 27.18 -10.25
CA GLU A 166 -10.09 27.03 -8.86
C GLU A 166 -11.29 26.07 -8.73
N ASN A 167 -12.20 26.10 -9.70
CA ASN A 167 -13.37 25.21 -9.69
C ASN A 167 -12.97 23.73 -9.86
N LEU A 168 -12.01 23.45 -10.74
CA LEU A 168 -11.46 22.10 -10.90
C LEU A 168 -10.66 21.67 -9.68
N MET A 169 -9.89 22.56 -9.07
CA MET A 169 -9.18 22.28 -7.81
C MET A 169 -10.15 21.93 -6.67
N ARG A 170 -11.28 22.65 -6.58
CA ARG A 170 -12.33 22.34 -5.59
C ARG A 170 -12.99 20.97 -5.84
N LYS A 171 -13.29 20.63 -7.10
CA LYS A 171 -13.78 19.30 -7.45
C LYS A 171 -12.74 18.21 -7.15
N ALA A 172 -11.47 18.48 -7.41
CA ALA A 172 -10.38 17.55 -7.14
C ALA A 172 -10.26 17.26 -5.64
N SER A 173 -10.46 18.27 -4.79
CA SER A 173 -10.39 18.10 -3.34
C SER A 173 -11.47 17.18 -2.75
N GLU A 174 -12.53 16.86 -3.50
CA GLU A 174 -13.53 15.86 -3.10
C GLU A 174 -13.00 14.42 -3.24
N TYR A 175 -11.90 14.24 -3.96
CA TYR A 175 -11.25 12.95 -4.18
C TYR A 175 -9.77 13.08 -3.82
N ARG A 176 -9.45 12.98 -2.53
CA ARG A 176 -8.07 12.88 -2.05
C ARG A 176 -7.73 11.43 -1.69
N ILE A 177 -6.43 11.17 -1.63
CA ILE A 177 -5.91 10.00 -0.93
C ILE A 177 -5.54 10.42 0.50
N GLU A 178 -5.86 9.58 1.48
CA GLU A 178 -5.45 9.76 2.88
C GLU A 178 -3.94 9.53 3.02
N GLU A 179 -3.46 8.46 2.39
CA GLU A 179 -2.10 7.98 2.53
C GLU A 179 -1.72 7.10 1.33
N PHE A 180 -0.42 6.97 1.13
CA PHE A 180 0.19 5.98 0.26
C PHE A 180 1.48 5.51 0.92
N ILE A 181 1.87 4.27 0.64
CA ILE A 181 3.10 3.69 1.18
C ILE A 181 3.87 2.95 0.09
N ARG A 182 5.18 2.80 0.27
CA ARG A 182 6.00 1.89 -0.52
C ARG A 182 5.81 0.45 -0.04
N LEU A 183 5.82 -0.51 -0.96
CA LEU A 183 5.54 -1.93 -0.65
C LEU A 183 6.78 -2.79 -0.50
N PHE A 184 7.93 -2.33 -0.99
CA PHE A 184 9.21 -3.02 -0.87
C PHE A 184 10.36 -2.06 -1.18
N GLU A 185 11.60 -2.43 -0.84
CA GLU A 185 12.78 -1.71 -1.29
C GLU A 185 13.19 -2.10 -2.72
N PRO A 186 13.83 -1.21 -3.51
CA PRO A 186 14.15 -1.50 -4.91
C PRO A 186 14.99 -2.77 -5.12
N ASN A 187 15.85 -3.10 -4.15
CA ASN A 187 16.74 -4.26 -4.17
C ASN A 187 16.26 -5.41 -3.27
N ALA A 188 15.02 -5.38 -2.78
CA ALA A 188 14.44 -6.48 -2.02
C ALA A 188 14.41 -7.77 -2.85
N PRO A 189 14.50 -8.96 -2.22
CA PRO A 189 14.35 -10.23 -2.91
C PRO A 189 13.04 -10.33 -3.69
N SER A 190 13.06 -11.02 -4.83
CA SER A 190 11.91 -11.16 -5.73
C SER A 190 10.70 -11.75 -5.01
N GLU A 191 10.92 -12.74 -4.14
CA GLU A 191 9.90 -13.38 -3.32
C GLU A 191 9.21 -12.41 -2.36
N ASP A 192 9.94 -11.45 -1.78
CA ASP A 192 9.39 -10.45 -0.88
C ASP A 192 8.54 -9.44 -1.65
N LYS A 193 9.04 -8.99 -2.81
CA LYS A 193 8.27 -8.11 -3.70
C LYS A 193 6.95 -8.76 -4.08
N VAL A 194 6.98 -10.00 -4.54
CA VAL A 194 5.79 -10.76 -4.95
C VAL A 194 4.83 -10.96 -3.77
N ARG A 195 5.35 -11.37 -2.60
CA ARG A 195 4.54 -11.54 -1.39
C ARG A 195 3.82 -10.25 -1.01
N ASN A 196 4.54 -9.14 -0.96
CA ASN A 196 3.98 -7.85 -0.52
C ASN A 196 2.89 -7.35 -1.49
N ILE A 197 3.08 -7.52 -2.80
CA ILE A 197 2.02 -7.18 -3.79
C ILE A 197 0.79 -8.06 -3.62
N LYS A 198 0.96 -9.38 -3.40
CA LYS A 198 -0.16 -10.29 -3.19
C LYS A 198 -0.96 -9.95 -1.93
N LEU A 199 -0.28 -9.54 -0.85
CA LEU A 199 -0.93 -9.13 0.40
C LEU A 199 -1.86 -7.93 0.17
N VAL A 200 -1.43 -6.96 -0.63
CA VAL A 200 -2.27 -5.80 -0.99
C VAL A 200 -3.43 -6.21 -1.89
N LEU A 201 -3.16 -7.00 -2.95
CA LEU A 201 -4.22 -7.47 -3.86
C LEU A 201 -5.27 -8.33 -3.15
N ALA A 202 -4.88 -9.17 -2.19
CA ALA A 202 -5.78 -9.99 -1.38
C ALA A 202 -6.79 -9.16 -0.56
N GLN A 203 -6.51 -7.87 -0.36
CA GLN A 203 -7.41 -6.91 0.29
C GLN A 203 -8.30 -6.16 -0.71
N ASN A 204 -8.34 -6.62 -1.96
CA ASN A 204 -9.01 -5.96 -3.09
C ASN A 204 -8.47 -4.55 -3.33
N LYS A 205 -7.14 -4.41 -3.40
CA LYS A 205 -6.49 -3.13 -3.67
C LYS A 205 -5.56 -3.21 -4.88
N PRO A 206 -5.69 -2.35 -5.89
CA PRO A 206 -4.71 -2.24 -6.97
C PRO A 206 -3.36 -1.76 -6.44
N VAL A 207 -2.29 -2.12 -7.15
CA VAL A 207 -0.94 -1.64 -6.86
C VAL A 207 -0.43 -0.82 -8.02
N VAL A 208 0.00 0.41 -7.76
CA VAL A 208 0.73 1.22 -8.74
C VAL A 208 2.18 0.76 -8.75
N ILE A 209 2.75 0.54 -9.93
CA ILE A 209 4.13 0.05 -10.07
C ILE A 209 4.96 0.93 -11.00
N GLY A 210 6.25 1.00 -10.72
CA GLY A 210 7.28 1.55 -11.58
C GLY A 210 8.24 0.45 -12.03
N MET A 211 8.24 0.15 -13.33
CA MET A 211 9.08 -0.90 -13.91
C MET A 211 10.20 -0.31 -14.79
N LYS A 212 11.40 -0.90 -14.71
CA LYS A 212 12.46 -0.72 -15.70
C LYS A 212 12.15 -1.61 -16.90
N VAL A 213 11.55 -1.04 -17.93
CA VAL A 213 11.21 -1.80 -19.14
C VAL A 213 12.33 -1.75 -20.17
N LEU A 214 12.42 -2.81 -20.98
CA LEU A 214 13.39 -2.96 -22.06
C LEU A 214 12.74 -2.65 -23.42
N ASN A 215 13.54 -2.45 -24.47
CA ASN A 215 13.03 -2.09 -25.80
C ASN A 215 12.13 -3.16 -26.42
N ASN A 216 12.29 -4.43 -26.06
CA ASN A 216 11.38 -5.52 -26.45
C ASN A 216 9.96 -5.38 -25.88
N PHE A 217 9.74 -4.52 -24.88
CA PHE A 217 8.40 -4.23 -24.38
C PHE A 217 7.53 -3.52 -25.43
N TYR A 218 8.14 -2.74 -26.32
CA TYR A 218 7.47 -2.14 -27.48
C TYR A 218 7.04 -3.16 -28.54
N ALA A 219 7.66 -4.35 -28.54
CA ALA A 219 7.37 -5.40 -29.50
C ALA A 219 6.10 -6.20 -29.14
N ILE A 220 5.53 -5.99 -27.95
CA ILE A 220 4.28 -6.64 -27.51
C ILE A 220 3.13 -6.18 -28.42
N GLN A 221 2.48 -7.14 -29.05
CA GLN A 221 1.39 -6.94 -29.99
C GLN A 221 0.04 -7.28 -29.38
N SER A 222 -1.04 -6.91 -30.07
CA SER A 222 -2.39 -7.33 -29.71
C SER A 222 -2.48 -8.86 -29.70
N GLY A 223 -2.98 -9.43 -28.61
CA GLY A 223 -3.10 -10.88 -28.41
C GLY A 223 -1.93 -11.52 -27.67
N ASP A 224 -0.81 -10.81 -27.48
CA ASP A 224 0.29 -11.32 -26.67
C ASP A 224 -0.12 -11.32 -25.19
N GLU A 225 -0.01 -12.49 -24.55
CA GLU A 225 -0.47 -12.67 -23.18
C GLU A 225 0.59 -12.35 -22.12
N SER A 226 1.88 -12.38 -22.47
CA SER A 226 2.99 -12.21 -21.50
C SER A 226 4.17 -11.48 -22.11
N TRP A 227 4.88 -10.72 -21.26
CA TRP A 227 6.18 -10.17 -21.60
C TRP A 227 7.31 -11.17 -21.31
N TYR A 228 8.22 -11.33 -22.27
CA TYR A 228 9.41 -12.17 -22.17
C TYR A 228 10.66 -11.28 -22.30
N PRO A 229 11.19 -10.73 -21.19
CA PRO A 229 12.31 -9.80 -21.22
C PRO A 229 13.59 -10.40 -21.81
N SER A 230 13.72 -11.73 -21.83
CA SER A 230 14.84 -12.46 -22.43
C SER A 230 14.77 -12.60 -23.96
N VAL A 231 13.72 -12.11 -24.63
CA VAL A 231 13.52 -12.27 -26.08
C VAL A 231 13.52 -10.90 -26.78
N GLY A 232 14.28 -10.77 -27.86
CA GLY A 232 14.33 -9.53 -28.65
C GLY A 232 15.35 -8.50 -28.12
N ASP A 233 15.04 -7.21 -28.29
CA ASP A 233 15.91 -6.11 -27.84
C ASP A 233 15.85 -5.91 -26.32
N GLN A 234 16.91 -6.31 -25.63
CA GLN A 234 17.01 -6.26 -24.16
C GLN A 234 17.62 -4.95 -23.64
N THR A 235 17.84 -3.96 -24.49
CA THR A 235 18.39 -2.67 -24.04
C THR A 235 17.36 -1.91 -23.21
N TYR A 236 17.83 -1.18 -22.19
CA TYR A 236 16.96 -0.39 -21.32
C TYR A 236 16.22 0.68 -22.12
N ALA A 237 14.89 0.68 -22.03
CA ALA A 237 14.05 1.64 -22.73
C ALA A 237 13.67 2.82 -21.82
N GLY A 238 13.36 2.57 -20.55
CA GLY A 238 13.02 3.61 -19.58
C GLY A 238 12.17 3.11 -18.41
N GLY A 239 11.75 4.05 -17.56
CA GLY A 239 10.80 3.80 -16.48
C GLY A 239 9.36 3.92 -16.98
N HIS A 240 8.52 2.92 -16.69
CA HIS A 240 7.11 2.94 -17.05
C HIS A 240 6.21 2.69 -15.83
N ALA A 241 5.16 3.50 -15.70
CA ALA A 241 4.19 3.38 -14.62
C ALA A 241 2.94 2.62 -15.08
N MET A 242 2.52 1.61 -14.33
CA MET A 242 1.38 0.75 -14.64
C MET A 242 0.64 0.35 -13.36
N VAL A 243 -0.43 -0.43 -13.48
CA VAL A 243 -1.22 -0.90 -12.32
C VAL A 243 -1.34 -2.41 -12.31
N VAL A 244 -0.92 -3.06 -11.23
CA VAL A 244 -1.23 -4.47 -10.99
C VAL A 244 -2.66 -4.57 -10.50
N VAL A 245 -3.45 -5.40 -11.17
CA VAL A 245 -4.88 -5.58 -10.93
C VAL A 245 -5.24 -7.02 -10.61
N GLY A 246 -4.27 -7.90 -10.45
CA GLY A 246 -4.53 -9.28 -10.09
C GLY A 246 -3.27 -10.14 -10.11
N TYR A 247 -3.43 -11.37 -9.65
CA TYR A 247 -2.42 -12.42 -9.76
C TYR A 247 -3.10 -13.78 -9.87
N ASP A 248 -2.38 -14.73 -10.43
CA ASP A 248 -2.81 -16.13 -10.50
C ASP A 248 -1.59 -17.02 -10.35
N ASP A 249 -1.53 -17.73 -9.23
CA ASP A 249 -0.39 -18.59 -8.87
C ASP A 249 -0.24 -19.75 -9.83
N LEU A 250 -1.31 -20.17 -10.50
CA LEU A 250 -1.27 -21.26 -11.47
C LEU A 250 -1.03 -20.76 -12.90
N ARG A 251 -0.96 -19.44 -13.13
CA ARG A 251 -0.73 -18.88 -14.46
C ARG A 251 0.62 -19.36 -15.01
N PHE A 252 0.58 -19.87 -16.24
CA PHE A 252 1.73 -20.44 -16.95
C PHE A 252 2.39 -21.66 -16.28
N HIS A 253 1.69 -22.35 -15.37
CA HIS A 253 2.17 -23.62 -14.79
C HIS A 253 2.33 -24.74 -15.81
N ALA A 254 1.42 -24.80 -16.79
CA ALA A 254 1.35 -25.89 -17.77
C ALA A 254 2.29 -25.69 -18.95
N ASP A 255 2.83 -24.48 -19.13
CA ASP A 255 3.35 -24.11 -20.44
C ASP A 255 4.71 -24.69 -20.76
N ARG A 256 5.58 -25.05 -19.80
CA ARG A 256 6.92 -25.60 -20.09
C ARG A 256 7.58 -26.25 -18.87
N SER A 257 8.03 -27.50 -18.99
CA SER A 257 8.73 -28.23 -17.92
C SER A 257 10.16 -27.72 -17.64
N ASP A 258 10.67 -26.89 -18.53
CA ASP A 258 11.98 -26.21 -18.48
C ASP A 258 11.95 -24.86 -17.75
N ILE A 259 10.77 -24.35 -17.39
CA ILE A 259 10.63 -23.11 -16.61
C ILE A 259 10.81 -23.44 -15.12
N PRO A 260 11.79 -22.84 -14.43
CA PRO A 260 12.01 -23.05 -13.01
C PRO A 260 10.75 -22.77 -12.17
N ALA A 261 10.60 -23.45 -11.04
CA ALA A 261 9.37 -23.37 -10.23
C ALA A 261 9.11 -21.96 -9.70
N GLU A 262 10.16 -21.17 -9.51
CA GLU A 262 10.19 -19.77 -9.11
C GLU A 262 9.65 -18.79 -10.20
N GLU A 263 9.57 -19.22 -11.46
CA GLU A 263 9.03 -18.45 -12.58
C GLU A 263 7.54 -18.75 -12.87
N LYS A 264 6.91 -19.55 -12.00
CA LYS A 264 5.50 -19.92 -12.08
C LYS A 264 4.61 -18.87 -11.40
N GLY A 265 3.41 -18.68 -11.96
CA GLY A 265 2.50 -17.64 -11.53
C GLY A 265 2.87 -16.27 -12.09
N ALA A 266 1.88 -15.39 -12.17
CA ALA A 266 2.06 -14.08 -12.79
C ALA A 266 1.10 -13.04 -12.21
N PHE A 267 1.53 -11.79 -12.28
CA PHE A 267 0.70 -10.61 -12.05
C PHE A 267 -0.01 -10.19 -13.33
N LEU A 268 -1.30 -9.82 -13.23
CA LEU A 268 -2.04 -9.16 -14.30
C LEU A 268 -1.85 -7.65 -14.16
N ILE A 269 -1.32 -7.01 -15.20
CA ILE A 269 -0.98 -5.60 -15.20
C ILE A 269 -1.80 -4.87 -16.25
N MET A 270 -2.47 -3.80 -15.85
CA MET A 270 -3.18 -2.86 -16.71
C MET A 270 -2.22 -1.77 -17.20
N ASN A 271 -2.15 -1.56 -18.52
CA ASN A 271 -1.32 -0.55 -19.15
C ASN A 271 -2.18 0.63 -19.68
N SER A 272 -1.52 1.71 -20.11
CA SER A 272 -2.10 2.93 -20.68
C SER A 272 -1.82 3.10 -22.17
N TRP A 273 -1.63 2.00 -22.90
CA TRP A 273 -1.31 1.98 -24.33
C TRP A 273 -2.47 1.49 -25.22
N GLY A 274 -3.69 1.57 -24.69
CA GLY A 274 -4.92 1.22 -25.40
C GLY A 274 -5.16 -0.29 -25.53
N LYS A 275 -6.36 -0.64 -25.98
CA LYS A 275 -6.83 -2.03 -26.09
C LYS A 275 -6.10 -2.85 -27.17
N GLY A 276 -5.49 -2.20 -28.15
CA GLY A 276 -4.74 -2.88 -29.21
C GLY A 276 -3.33 -3.34 -28.80
N TRP A 277 -2.99 -3.23 -27.52
CA TRP A 277 -1.71 -3.64 -26.95
C TRP A 277 -1.91 -4.81 -25.99
N GLY A 278 -1.09 -5.85 -26.09
CA GLY A 278 -1.18 -7.05 -25.25
C GLY A 278 -2.56 -7.70 -25.31
N LEU A 279 -3.05 -8.16 -24.16
CA LEU A 279 -4.37 -8.75 -23.98
C LEU A 279 -5.40 -7.64 -23.64
N ASP A 280 -5.96 -7.00 -24.65
CA ASP A 280 -6.96 -5.91 -24.49
C ASP A 280 -6.48 -4.74 -23.60
N GLY A 281 -5.18 -4.43 -23.66
CA GLY A 281 -4.53 -3.40 -22.83
C GLY A 281 -3.96 -3.91 -21.51
N TYR A 282 -3.99 -5.22 -21.28
CA TYR A 282 -3.38 -5.90 -20.15
C TYR A 282 -2.21 -6.79 -20.57
N ILE A 283 -1.37 -7.15 -19.62
CA ILE A 283 -0.32 -8.16 -19.81
C ILE A 283 -0.14 -8.98 -18.55
N TRP A 284 0.20 -10.26 -18.69
CA TRP A 284 0.70 -11.05 -17.57
C TRP A 284 2.23 -10.91 -17.47
N VAL A 285 2.73 -10.63 -16.27
CA VAL A 285 4.17 -10.63 -15.98
C VAL A 285 4.45 -11.66 -14.91
N ARG A 286 5.30 -12.65 -15.25
CA ARG A 286 5.71 -13.71 -14.34
C ARG A 286 6.36 -13.14 -13.09
N TYR A 287 6.20 -13.82 -11.96
CA TYR A 287 6.72 -13.35 -10.67
C TYR A 287 8.23 -13.07 -10.68
N ALA A 288 9.03 -13.94 -11.31
CA ALA A 288 10.46 -13.73 -11.45
C ALA A 288 10.80 -12.47 -12.27
N HIS A 289 10.13 -12.27 -13.43
CA HIS A 289 10.32 -11.06 -14.24
C HIS A 289 9.86 -9.81 -13.50
N PHE A 290 8.76 -9.90 -12.74
CA PHE A 290 8.31 -8.80 -11.90
C PHE A 290 9.34 -8.45 -10.84
N GLY A 291 9.88 -9.44 -10.12
CA GLY A 291 10.89 -9.23 -9.08
C GLY A 291 12.16 -8.54 -9.59
N GLU A 292 12.60 -8.91 -10.80
CA GLU A 292 13.77 -8.34 -11.46
C GLU A 292 13.53 -6.91 -11.98
N TYR A 293 12.42 -6.69 -12.72
CA TYR A 293 12.21 -5.46 -13.47
C TYR A 293 11.35 -4.42 -12.73
N CYS A 294 10.59 -4.79 -11.69
CA CYS A 294 9.83 -3.84 -10.88
C CYS A 294 10.74 -3.20 -9.82
N ARG A 295 10.86 -1.87 -9.88
CA ARG A 295 11.71 -1.09 -8.97
C ARG A 295 10.91 -0.44 -7.86
N HIS A 296 9.75 0.12 -8.18
CA HIS A 296 8.88 0.80 -7.22
C HIS A 296 7.50 0.18 -7.21
N ALA A 297 6.87 0.12 -6.04
CA ALA A 297 5.47 -0.26 -5.93
C ALA A 297 4.79 0.46 -4.77
N TYR A 298 3.56 0.89 -5.01
CA TYR A 298 2.78 1.71 -4.11
C TYR A 298 1.36 1.17 -4.00
N THR A 299 0.83 1.25 -2.79
CA THR A 299 -0.61 1.20 -2.56
C THR A 299 -1.07 2.57 -2.09
N LEU A 300 -2.32 2.91 -2.38
CA LEU A 300 -2.93 4.16 -1.97
C LEU A 300 -4.24 3.90 -1.22
N MET A 301 -4.55 4.79 -0.29
CA MET A 301 -5.74 4.76 0.54
C MET A 301 -6.59 5.97 0.22
N LEU A 302 -7.84 5.76 -0.16
CA LEU A 302 -8.76 6.87 -0.40
C LEU A 302 -9.10 7.57 0.92
N GLU A 303 -9.26 8.89 0.85
CA GLU A 303 -9.70 9.67 2.01
C GLU A 303 -11.20 9.42 2.30
N GLY A 304 -11.48 8.80 3.44
CA GLY A 304 -12.84 8.60 3.95
C GLY A 304 -13.30 9.66 4.96
N GLY A 305 -13.39 10.94 4.58
CA GLY A 305 -13.60 12.06 5.51
C GLY A 305 -12.29 12.63 6.05
N ASP A 306 -12.30 13.68 6.88
CA ASP A 306 -11.06 14.33 7.30
C ASP A 306 -10.20 13.43 8.23
N PRO A 307 -8.85 13.53 8.18
CA PRO A 307 -7.98 12.95 9.18
C PRO A 307 -8.40 13.38 10.58
N ILE A 308 -8.11 12.56 11.59
CA ILE A 308 -8.42 12.95 12.96
C ILE A 308 -7.45 14.06 13.38
N ASP A 309 -7.94 15.29 13.30
CA ASP A 309 -7.30 16.49 13.82
C ASP A 309 -8.15 17.01 14.97
N PHE A 310 -7.61 16.94 16.18
CA PHE A 310 -8.27 17.46 17.37
C PHE A 310 -8.01 18.95 17.42
N ASP A 311 -9.07 19.76 17.24
CA ASP A 311 -8.96 21.20 17.44
C ASP A 311 -8.65 21.48 18.92
N LEU A 312 -7.37 21.69 19.22
CA LEU A 312 -6.82 21.94 20.57
C LEU A 312 -7.42 23.21 21.20
N ASP A 313 -8.09 24.05 20.41
CA ASP A 313 -8.68 25.33 20.82
C ASP A 313 -10.19 25.24 21.15
N THR A 314 -10.80 24.05 20.98
CA THR A 314 -12.24 23.87 21.26
C THR A 314 -12.51 23.31 22.65
N SER A 315 -13.27 24.09 23.45
CA SER A 315 -13.91 23.68 24.70
C SER A 315 -14.76 22.41 24.49
N PRO A 316 -14.90 21.52 25.50
CA PRO A 316 -15.74 20.33 25.38
C PRO A 316 -17.16 20.70 24.91
N ASP A 317 -17.52 20.18 23.74
CA ASP A 317 -18.82 20.41 23.14
C ASP A 317 -19.90 19.77 24.02
N THR A 318 -20.65 20.62 24.71
CA THR A 318 -21.81 20.25 25.52
C THR A 318 -23.03 20.31 24.61
N SER A 319 -23.19 19.33 23.72
CA SER A 319 -24.42 19.20 22.93
C SER A 319 -24.93 17.76 22.92
N SER A 320 -25.87 17.53 23.83
CA SER A 320 -26.75 16.38 23.95
C SER A 320 -27.78 16.30 22.82
N THR A 321 -27.34 16.10 21.57
CA THR A 321 -28.25 15.85 20.42
C THR A 321 -27.84 14.68 19.52
N LEU A 322 -27.01 13.75 20.04
CA LEU A 322 -26.44 12.63 19.27
C LEU A 322 -27.43 11.51 18.89
N GLU A 323 -28.55 11.34 19.59
CA GLU A 323 -29.43 10.18 19.38
C GLU A 323 -30.28 10.25 18.09
N VAL A 324 -30.60 11.46 17.60
CA VAL A 324 -31.46 11.63 16.41
C VAL A 324 -30.65 11.59 15.10
N ALA A 325 -29.32 11.82 15.15
CA ALA A 325 -28.44 11.84 13.97
C ALA A 325 -27.92 10.46 13.53
N ASN A 326 -27.98 9.44 14.40
CA ASN A 326 -27.37 8.13 14.15
C ASN A 326 -28.24 7.18 13.29
N ALA A 327 -29.54 7.46 13.14
CA ALA A 327 -30.48 6.56 12.47
C ALA A 327 -30.27 6.43 10.94
N GLY A 328 -29.54 7.36 10.32
CA GLY A 328 -29.27 7.37 8.87
C GLY A 328 -27.86 6.92 8.44
N ARG A 329 -26.98 6.58 9.39
CA ARG A 329 -25.56 6.24 9.11
C ARG A 329 -25.38 4.74 8.99
N ASP A 330 -24.50 4.30 8.09
CA ASP A 330 -24.17 2.87 7.94
C ASP A 330 -23.60 2.29 9.25
N LEU A 331 -24.04 1.07 9.56
CA LEU A 331 -23.52 0.34 10.71
C LEU A 331 -22.09 -0.13 10.40
N ARG A 332 -21.14 0.26 11.24
CA ARG A 332 -19.75 -0.20 11.16
C ARG A 332 -19.48 -1.25 12.22
N THR A 333 -18.78 -2.30 11.84
CA THR A 333 -18.40 -3.41 12.73
C THR A 333 -16.93 -3.72 12.60
N HIS A 334 -16.22 -3.77 13.72
CA HIS A 334 -14.80 -4.09 13.75
C HIS A 334 -14.47 -4.96 14.97
N SER A 335 -13.31 -5.60 14.92
CA SER A 335 -12.74 -6.29 16.06
C SER A 335 -11.22 -6.20 16.02
N GLY A 336 -10.63 -6.33 17.19
CA GLY A 336 -9.19 -6.37 17.35
C GLY A 336 -8.83 -7.01 18.68
N SER A 337 -7.61 -7.52 18.76
CA SER A 337 -7.05 -8.07 19.98
C SER A 337 -5.68 -7.50 20.26
N PHE A 338 -5.34 -7.46 21.53
CA PHE A 338 -4.07 -7.05 22.07
C PHE A 338 -3.57 -8.17 22.98
N GLY A 339 -2.28 -8.42 22.98
CA GLY A 339 -1.69 -9.50 23.75
C GLY A 339 -0.41 -9.07 24.44
N PHE A 340 -0.11 -9.75 25.54
CA PHE A 340 1.07 -9.47 26.35
C PHE A 340 1.76 -10.79 26.69
N ARG A 341 3.00 -10.94 26.23
CA ARG A 341 3.78 -12.16 26.42
C ARG A 341 5.13 -11.86 27.07
N LEU A 342 5.43 -12.55 28.17
CA LEU A 342 6.71 -12.44 28.89
C LEU A 342 7.76 -13.32 28.22
N TYR A 343 8.98 -12.82 28.10
CA TYR A 343 10.13 -13.61 27.69
C TYR A 343 10.42 -14.68 28.74
N THR A 344 10.55 -15.94 28.32
CA THR A 344 10.73 -17.06 29.26
C THR A 344 12.19 -17.22 29.73
N GLY A 345 13.13 -16.51 29.11
CA GLY A 345 14.57 -16.77 29.29
C GLY A 345 15.12 -17.85 28.34
N GLU A 346 14.26 -18.48 27.54
CA GLU A 346 14.61 -19.62 26.69
C GLU A 346 14.62 -19.26 25.20
N TRP A 347 15.40 -20.01 24.43
CA TRP A 347 15.49 -19.87 22.98
C TRP A 347 15.14 -21.20 22.31
N TYR A 348 14.41 -21.14 21.21
CA TYR A 348 14.11 -22.29 20.36
C TYR A 348 14.34 -21.95 18.89
N ASN A 349 15.15 -22.73 18.18
CA ASN A 349 15.52 -22.47 16.78
C ASN A 349 16.01 -21.03 16.52
N ARG A 350 16.84 -20.49 17.44
CA ARG A 350 17.35 -19.10 17.42
C ARG A 350 16.29 -18.01 17.56
N LYS A 351 15.05 -18.35 17.93
CA LYS A 351 14.00 -17.40 18.28
C LYS A 351 13.78 -17.36 19.79
N PRO A 352 13.59 -16.17 20.40
CA PRO A 352 13.26 -16.07 21.82
C PRO A 352 11.86 -16.63 22.07
N LEU A 353 11.70 -17.39 23.15
CA LEU A 353 10.41 -17.96 23.53
C LEU A 353 9.67 -17.00 24.47
N PHE A 354 8.40 -16.77 24.17
CA PHE A 354 7.53 -15.94 24.99
C PHE A 354 6.32 -16.73 25.49
N ARG A 355 5.79 -16.34 26.65
CA ARG A 355 4.62 -16.94 27.27
C ARG A 355 3.53 -15.90 27.47
N GLU A 356 2.36 -16.17 26.91
CA GLU A 356 1.17 -15.34 27.09
C GLU A 356 0.78 -15.22 28.56
N GLN A 357 0.38 -14.02 28.96
CA GLN A 357 -0.09 -13.75 30.31
C GLN A 357 -1.61 -13.63 30.36
N ASN A 358 -2.20 -14.16 31.42
CA ASN A 358 -3.63 -14.01 31.67
C ASN A 358 -3.90 -12.63 32.26
N VAL A 359 -4.94 -11.98 31.75
CA VAL A 359 -5.39 -10.65 32.18
C VAL A 359 -6.76 -10.75 32.86
N GLN A 360 -7.11 -9.73 33.63
CA GLN A 360 -8.47 -9.56 34.18
C GLN A 360 -9.09 -8.28 33.65
N LEU A 361 -10.34 -8.36 33.16
CA LEU A 361 -11.11 -7.17 32.78
C LEU A 361 -11.72 -6.52 34.02
N ASP A 362 -11.36 -5.26 34.28
CA ASP A 362 -11.92 -4.38 35.31
C ASP A 362 -12.58 -3.17 34.64
N GLY A 363 -13.91 -3.18 34.57
CA GLY A 363 -14.67 -2.21 33.78
C GLY A 363 -14.37 -2.34 32.29
N ASN A 364 -13.69 -1.34 31.72
CA ASN A 364 -13.31 -1.28 30.31
C ASN A 364 -11.80 -1.48 30.10
N ILE A 365 -11.08 -1.98 31.11
CA ILE A 365 -9.61 -2.01 31.14
C ILE A 365 -9.11 -3.34 31.62
N TYR A 366 -8.01 -3.78 31.04
CA TYR A 366 -7.35 -5.00 31.43
C TYR A 366 -6.30 -4.73 32.51
N GLU A 367 -6.19 -5.62 33.48
CA GLU A 367 -5.15 -5.62 34.50
C GLU A 367 -4.30 -6.89 34.38
N LEU A 368 -2.99 -6.69 34.51
CA LEU A 368 -2.01 -7.74 34.72
C LEU A 368 -1.27 -7.47 36.02
N SER A 369 -1.21 -8.49 36.87
CA SER A 369 -0.49 -8.47 38.15
C SER A 369 0.65 -9.49 38.11
N HIS A 370 1.59 -9.37 39.05
CA HIS A 370 2.73 -10.30 39.23
C HIS A 370 3.89 -10.13 38.25
N CYS A 371 4.03 -8.97 37.61
CA CYS A 371 5.25 -8.59 36.90
C CYS A 371 6.31 -8.03 37.87
N LYS A 372 7.58 -8.13 37.48
CA LYS A 372 8.73 -7.64 38.23
C LYS A 372 9.55 -6.66 37.43
N VAL A 373 10.24 -5.76 38.14
CA VAL A 373 11.23 -4.89 37.50
C VAL A 373 12.31 -5.76 36.83
N GLY A 374 12.59 -5.47 35.56
CA GLY A 374 13.51 -6.22 34.72
C GLY A 374 12.85 -7.31 33.87
N ASP A 375 11.56 -7.61 34.07
CA ASP A 375 10.84 -8.52 33.18
C ASP A 375 10.84 -7.97 31.75
N GLN A 376 11.19 -8.83 30.80
CA GLN A 376 11.19 -8.53 29.39
C GLN A 376 9.91 -9.07 28.74
N PHE A 377 9.28 -8.28 27.88
CA PHE A 377 7.99 -8.62 27.29
C PHE A 377 7.87 -8.20 25.82
N GLN A 378 6.92 -8.80 25.14
CA GLN A 378 6.45 -8.39 23.82
C GLN A 378 4.96 -8.15 23.85
N LEU A 379 4.53 -7.29 22.94
CA LEU A 379 3.12 -7.06 22.65
C LEU A 379 2.81 -7.61 21.27
N TYR A 380 1.58 -8.07 21.07
CA TYR A 380 1.08 -8.33 19.73
C TYR A 380 -0.33 -7.77 19.57
N VAL A 381 -0.61 -7.23 18.40
CA VAL A 381 -1.86 -6.55 18.08
C VAL A 381 -2.40 -7.17 16.80
N THR A 382 -3.59 -7.77 16.88
CA THR A 382 -4.29 -8.31 15.72
C THR A 382 -5.48 -7.43 15.42
N SER A 383 -5.68 -7.08 14.16
CA SER A 383 -6.74 -6.18 13.73
C SER A 383 -7.54 -6.83 12.60
N GLU A 384 -8.86 -6.87 12.73
CA GLU A 384 -9.76 -7.30 11.65
C GLU A 384 -10.25 -6.11 10.82
N PHE A 385 -9.56 -4.97 10.92
CA PHE A 385 -9.84 -3.82 10.07
C PHE A 385 -9.28 -4.11 8.67
N LEU A 386 -10.13 -3.97 7.65
CA LEU A 386 -9.66 -4.05 6.26
C LEU A 386 -8.67 -2.92 5.94
N ASN A 387 -8.87 -1.73 6.53
CA ASN A 387 -8.08 -0.52 6.31
C ASN A 387 -8.01 0.28 7.63
N GLY A 388 -7.16 -0.16 8.56
CA GLY A 388 -7.07 0.41 9.89
C GLY A 388 -5.68 0.94 10.24
N TYR A 389 -5.64 1.81 11.21
CA TYR A 389 -4.44 2.37 11.79
C TYR A 389 -4.27 1.83 13.21
N ILE A 390 -3.06 1.39 13.53
CA ILE A 390 -2.69 0.92 14.86
C ILE A 390 -1.66 1.89 15.44
N TYR A 391 -1.88 2.30 16.68
CA TYR A 391 -0.92 3.06 17.46
C TYR A 391 -0.68 2.35 18.78
N VAL A 392 0.57 2.09 19.12
CA VAL A 392 0.97 1.44 20.38
C VAL A 392 1.89 2.39 21.12
N PHE A 393 1.50 2.76 22.33
CA PHE A 393 2.31 3.62 23.20
C PHE A 393 2.10 3.25 24.66
N SER A 394 3.00 3.69 25.53
CA SER A 394 2.92 3.46 26.97
C SER A 394 3.10 4.72 27.76
N VAL A 395 2.59 4.71 28.99
CA VAL A 395 3.00 5.64 30.06
C VAL A 395 3.54 4.78 31.20
N ASP A 396 4.82 4.90 31.49
CA ASP A 396 5.46 4.10 32.55
C ASP A 396 5.14 4.65 33.94
N ALA A 397 5.44 3.85 34.98
CA ALA A 397 5.22 4.24 36.38
C ALA A 397 5.97 5.52 36.82
N SER A 398 7.00 5.96 36.07
CA SER A 398 7.72 7.20 36.33
C SER A 398 7.05 8.45 35.73
N GLY A 399 5.96 8.24 34.96
CA GLY A 399 5.30 9.30 34.23
C GLY A 399 6.02 9.66 32.93
N LYS A 400 6.66 8.69 32.26
CA LYS A 400 7.21 8.89 30.92
C LYS A 400 6.32 8.24 29.87
N ALA A 401 5.88 9.01 28.88
CA ALA A 401 5.18 8.49 27.72
C ALA A 401 6.16 8.07 26.61
N GLU A 402 5.86 6.98 25.92
CA GLU A 402 6.69 6.47 24.84
C GLU A 402 5.86 5.80 23.75
N VAL A 403 5.98 6.27 22.51
CA VAL A 403 5.40 5.60 21.33
C VAL A 403 6.30 4.43 20.93
N HIS A 404 5.68 3.25 20.77
CA HIS A 404 6.32 2.00 20.35
C HIS A 404 5.99 1.63 18.91
N PHE A 405 4.84 2.07 18.39
CA PHE A 405 4.44 1.91 17.00
C PHE A 405 3.48 3.04 16.57
N PRO A 406 3.63 3.61 15.36
CA PRO A 406 4.65 3.30 14.35
C PRO A 406 6.06 3.82 14.70
N LYS A 407 7.11 3.17 14.18
CA LYS A 407 8.48 3.67 14.31
C LYS A 407 8.77 4.71 13.24
N SER A 408 8.58 5.97 13.60
CA SER A 408 8.94 7.10 12.76
C SER A 408 9.40 8.27 13.63
N GLU A 409 10.36 9.05 13.11
CA GLU A 409 10.86 10.25 13.78
C GLU A 409 9.73 11.23 14.12
N ASP A 410 8.67 11.26 13.30
CA ASP A 410 7.47 12.08 13.52
C ASP A 410 6.76 11.76 14.86
N TYR A 411 6.92 10.55 15.39
CA TYR A 411 6.28 10.07 16.62
C TYR A 411 7.28 9.87 17.77
N ASN A 412 8.55 9.62 17.46
CA ASN A 412 9.60 9.50 18.46
C ASN A 412 10.98 9.69 17.82
N ILE A 413 11.74 10.69 18.28
CA ILE A 413 13.06 11.05 17.75
C ILE A 413 14.08 9.90 17.82
N LYS A 414 13.87 8.89 18.68
CA LYS A 414 14.75 7.70 18.75
C LYS A 414 14.68 6.84 17.47
N TYR A 415 13.64 7.04 16.65
CA TYR A 415 13.43 6.38 15.36
C TYR A 415 13.85 7.26 14.19
N ALA A 416 14.86 8.12 14.37
CA ALA A 416 15.51 8.83 13.26
C ALA A 416 15.81 7.84 12.11
N ASP A 417 15.62 8.31 10.88
CA ASP A 417 15.76 7.55 9.63
C ASP A 417 14.74 6.42 9.40
N GLN A 418 13.73 6.27 10.29
CA GLN A 418 12.60 5.36 10.07
C GLN A 418 11.34 6.15 9.74
N ASN A 419 10.49 5.54 8.89
CA ASN A 419 9.23 6.12 8.44
C ASN A 419 8.16 5.03 8.33
N GLU A 420 7.97 4.24 9.39
CA GLU A 420 6.88 3.27 9.41
C GLU A 420 5.53 3.99 9.38
N SER A 421 4.61 3.49 8.56
CA SER A 421 3.21 3.89 8.59
C SER A 421 2.46 3.10 9.68
N ALA A 422 1.55 3.77 10.38
CA ALA A 422 0.60 3.14 11.29
C ALA A 422 -0.45 2.29 10.56
N LEU A 423 -0.53 2.39 9.23
CA LEU A 423 -1.47 1.65 8.41
C LEU A 423 -1.18 0.15 8.49
N LEU A 424 -2.15 -0.59 9.02
CA LEU A 424 -2.16 -2.03 8.99
C LEU A 424 -2.96 -2.50 7.77
N MET A 425 -2.26 -3.08 6.81
CA MET A 425 -2.88 -3.67 5.63
C MET A 425 -3.18 -5.14 5.87
N GLY A 426 -4.44 -5.47 6.11
CA GLY A 426 -4.94 -6.85 6.09
C GLY A 426 -5.76 -7.19 7.32
N SER A 427 -6.98 -7.69 7.09
CA SER A 427 -7.79 -8.31 8.14
C SER A 427 -7.06 -9.54 8.68
N GLY A 428 -6.83 -9.56 9.99
CA GLY A 428 -6.13 -10.65 10.69
C GLY A 428 -4.61 -10.54 10.67
N ALA A 429 -4.07 -9.38 10.25
CA ALA A 429 -2.65 -9.10 10.42
C ALA A 429 -2.32 -8.88 11.91
N THR A 430 -1.25 -9.53 12.39
CA THR A 430 -0.69 -9.41 13.73
C THR A 430 0.60 -8.59 13.69
N LEU A 431 0.57 -7.41 14.28
CA LEU A 431 1.77 -6.60 14.55
C LEU A 431 2.43 -7.09 15.83
N VAL A 432 3.74 -7.31 15.82
CA VAL A 432 4.53 -7.63 17.03
C VAL A 432 5.42 -6.46 17.42
N VAL A 433 5.36 -6.03 18.69
CA VAL A 433 6.10 -4.88 19.22
C VAL A 433 7.03 -5.35 20.35
N PRO A 434 8.34 -5.00 20.32
CA PRO A 434 8.97 -4.10 19.35
C PRO A 434 9.34 -4.77 18.02
N ALA A 435 9.64 -6.07 18.03
CA ALA A 435 9.87 -6.94 16.88
C ALA A 435 9.97 -8.38 17.39
N GLU A 436 9.82 -9.37 16.51
CA GLU A 436 9.83 -10.82 16.84
C GLU A 436 11.04 -11.27 17.68
N GLU A 437 12.22 -10.73 17.41
CA GLU A 437 13.47 -11.13 18.07
C GLU A 437 13.92 -10.18 19.20
N SER A 438 13.07 -9.21 19.57
CA SER A 438 13.39 -8.20 20.58
C SER A 438 12.26 -8.04 21.59
N ALA A 439 12.57 -7.48 22.76
CA ALA A 439 11.60 -7.30 23.84
C ALA A 439 11.70 -5.88 24.43
N LEU A 440 10.58 -5.38 24.93
CA LEU A 440 10.53 -4.25 25.85
C LEU A 440 10.88 -4.73 27.26
N THR A 441 11.20 -3.81 28.17
CA THR A 441 11.56 -4.12 29.56
C THR A 441 10.76 -3.25 30.52
N LEU A 442 10.21 -3.84 31.58
CA LEU A 442 9.63 -3.09 32.70
C LEU A 442 10.75 -2.53 33.57
N THR A 443 10.86 -1.21 33.68
CA THR A 443 12.03 -0.54 34.28
C THR A 443 11.78 0.06 35.67
N HIS A 444 10.53 0.21 36.07
CA HIS A 444 10.16 0.89 37.32
C HIS A 444 9.12 0.08 38.12
N GLU A 445 9.18 0.17 39.45
CA GLU A 445 8.10 -0.29 40.33
C GLU A 445 6.89 0.64 40.16
N GLY A 446 5.67 0.08 40.19
CA GLY A 446 4.43 0.83 40.04
C GLY A 446 3.52 0.29 38.95
N VAL A 447 2.83 1.19 38.25
CA VAL A 447 1.84 0.82 37.22
C VAL A 447 2.22 1.40 35.87
N ASP A 448 2.52 0.52 34.93
CA ASP A 448 2.69 0.87 33.52
C ASP A 448 1.34 0.77 32.81
N HIS A 449 1.00 1.78 32.01
CA HIS A 449 -0.19 1.78 31.16
C HIS A 449 0.23 1.55 29.72
N LEU A 450 -0.09 0.37 29.19
CA LEU A 450 0.12 0.03 27.78
C LEU A 450 -1.18 0.27 27.02
N ILE A 451 -1.11 1.08 25.97
CA ILE A 451 -2.29 1.58 25.26
C ILE A 451 -2.17 1.25 23.78
N VAL A 452 -3.25 0.68 23.23
CA VAL A 452 -3.40 0.46 21.79
C VAL A 452 -4.62 1.22 21.29
N LEU A 453 -4.44 2.04 20.26
CA LEU A 453 -5.54 2.70 19.55
C LEU A 453 -5.75 2.00 18.21
N PHE A 454 -6.94 1.42 18.04
CA PHE A 454 -7.43 0.91 16.77
C PHE A 454 -8.25 2.02 16.12
N SER A 455 -7.80 2.54 14.98
CA SER A 455 -8.42 3.69 14.35
C SER A 455 -8.80 3.42 12.89
N GLU A 456 -10.02 3.78 12.50
CA GLU A 456 -10.44 3.82 11.09
C GLU A 456 -9.76 4.97 10.31
N LYS A 457 -9.09 5.89 11.02
CA LYS A 457 -8.51 7.11 10.48
C LYS A 457 -7.10 7.37 10.98
N LYS A 458 -6.28 8.00 10.13
CA LYS A 458 -4.93 8.41 10.52
C LYS A 458 -5.04 9.45 11.65
N ILE A 459 -4.30 9.19 12.72
CA ILE A 459 -4.05 10.13 13.81
C ILE A 459 -2.75 10.87 13.49
N LYS A 460 -2.80 12.21 13.51
CA LYS A 460 -1.62 13.04 13.25
C LYS A 460 -0.56 12.83 14.34
N PRO A 461 0.74 12.75 14.00
CA PRO A 461 1.81 12.46 14.96
C PRO A 461 1.80 13.36 16.21
N LYS A 462 1.70 14.70 16.00
CA LYS A 462 1.62 15.69 17.07
C LYS A 462 0.51 15.42 18.11
N TYR A 463 -0.58 14.77 17.71
CA TYR A 463 -1.65 14.46 18.64
C TYR A 463 -1.35 13.21 19.48
N LEU A 464 -0.63 12.23 18.92
CA LEU A 464 -0.18 11.08 19.70
C LEU A 464 0.82 11.51 20.77
N ASP A 465 1.71 12.44 20.43
CA ASP A 465 2.63 13.08 21.39
C ASP A 465 1.84 13.81 22.48
N TYR A 466 0.86 14.64 22.09
CA TYR A 466 -0.04 15.31 23.02
C TYR A 466 -0.78 14.33 23.94
N LEU A 467 -1.32 13.22 23.42
CA LEU A 467 -1.96 12.19 24.23
C LEU A 467 -0.97 11.64 25.26
N GLY A 468 0.25 11.29 24.83
CA GLY A 468 1.31 10.85 25.72
C GLY A 468 1.58 11.86 26.83
N GLU A 469 1.87 13.12 26.47
CA GLU A 469 2.12 14.21 27.42
C GLU A 469 0.96 14.46 28.38
N GLN A 470 -0.28 14.42 27.90
CA GLN A 470 -1.44 14.61 28.76
C GLN A 470 -1.62 13.43 29.71
N LEU A 471 -1.23 12.22 29.35
CA LEU A 471 -1.37 11.07 30.24
C LEU A 471 -0.24 10.99 31.29
N ILE A 472 0.84 11.78 31.11
CA ILE A 472 1.89 11.99 32.11
C ILE A 472 1.37 12.89 33.24
N ASN A 473 1.67 12.53 34.49
CA ASN A 473 1.51 13.38 35.68
C ASN A 473 0.09 13.90 35.94
N THR A 474 -0.88 13.00 36.18
CA THR A 474 -2.10 13.38 36.90
C THR A 474 -2.48 12.42 38.01
N ASP A 475 -3.06 12.97 39.08
CA ASP A 475 -3.80 12.21 40.11
C ASP A 475 -5.06 11.53 39.52
N GLU A 476 -5.50 11.96 38.32
CA GLU A 476 -6.58 11.31 37.57
C GLU A 476 -6.06 10.05 36.88
N ASN A 477 -6.75 8.94 37.11
CA ASN A 477 -6.45 7.66 36.49
C ASN A 477 -6.58 7.76 34.95
N VAL A 478 -5.64 7.12 34.24
CA VAL A 478 -5.54 7.10 32.76
C VAL A 478 -6.82 6.57 32.09
N ASP A 479 -7.54 5.69 32.79
CA ASP A 479 -8.79 5.06 32.39
C ASP A 479 -9.95 6.05 32.13
N LEU A 480 -10.03 7.10 32.93
CA LEU A 480 -11.02 8.16 32.82
C LEU A 480 -10.52 9.27 31.88
N LYS A 481 -9.22 9.51 31.91
CA LYS A 481 -8.60 10.61 31.17
C LYS A 481 -8.52 10.34 29.67
N LEU A 482 -8.09 9.17 29.23
CA LEU A 482 -7.93 8.86 27.81
C LEU A 482 -9.26 8.99 27.04
N PRO A 483 -10.40 8.42 27.47
CA PRO A 483 -11.69 8.62 26.80
C PRO A 483 -12.09 10.10 26.71
N ARG A 484 -11.82 10.89 27.76
CA ARG A 484 -12.07 12.34 27.77
C ARG A 484 -11.18 13.11 26.80
N LEU A 485 -9.94 12.67 26.59
CA LEU A 485 -9.03 13.26 25.60
C LEU A 485 -9.46 12.92 24.17
N LEU A 486 -9.90 11.68 23.94
CA LEU A 486 -10.36 11.20 22.63
C LEU A 486 -11.75 11.75 22.23
N ARG A 487 -12.59 12.19 23.17
CA ARG A 487 -13.86 12.91 22.95
C ARG A 487 -14.74 12.23 21.87
N LYS A 488 -15.21 13.02 20.88
CA LYS A 488 -16.08 12.58 19.77
C LYS A 488 -15.43 11.58 18.81
N TYR A 489 -14.11 11.44 18.85
CA TYR A 489 -13.37 10.55 17.97
C TYR A 489 -13.29 9.12 18.53
N MET A 490 -13.56 8.93 19.83
CA MET A 490 -13.72 7.61 20.41
C MET A 490 -15.10 7.05 20.07
N VAL A 491 -15.16 5.75 19.73
CA VAL A 491 -16.43 5.04 19.67
C VAL A 491 -17.05 4.97 21.07
N PRO A 492 -18.34 5.30 21.26
CA PRO A 492 -18.97 5.24 22.57
C PRO A 492 -18.81 3.87 23.23
N PHE A 493 -18.54 3.84 24.54
CA PHE A 493 -18.42 2.58 25.28
C PHE A 493 -19.66 1.70 25.20
N SER A 494 -20.85 2.26 24.98
CA SER A 494 -22.09 1.51 24.75
C SER A 494 -22.06 0.62 23.51
N ASP A 495 -21.19 0.95 22.55
CA ASP A 495 -21.08 0.28 21.26
C ASP A 495 -19.88 -0.69 21.22
N ILE A 496 -19.05 -0.70 22.28
CA ILE A 496 -17.85 -1.53 22.39
C ILE A 496 -18.11 -2.64 23.41
N ARG A 497 -17.83 -3.88 22.99
CA ARG A 497 -17.82 -5.04 23.86
C ARG A 497 -16.39 -5.54 24.02
N TYR A 498 -15.80 -5.34 25.20
CA TYR A 498 -14.53 -5.95 25.57
C TYR A 498 -14.70 -7.42 25.95
N PHE A 499 -13.71 -8.25 25.62
CA PHE A 499 -13.72 -9.68 25.96
C PHE A 499 -13.24 -9.90 27.40
N PRO A 500 -13.92 -10.74 28.21
CA PRO A 500 -13.54 -10.92 29.62
C PRO A 500 -12.27 -11.76 29.82
N ASP A 501 -11.99 -12.70 28.90
CA ASP A 501 -10.97 -13.74 29.09
C ASP A 501 -9.63 -13.44 28.39
N HIS A 502 -9.57 -12.42 27.53
CA HIS A 502 -8.38 -11.98 26.81
C HIS A 502 -8.54 -10.52 26.36
N MET A 503 -7.45 -9.81 26.06
CA MET A 503 -7.59 -8.42 25.63
C MET A 503 -8.06 -8.34 24.18
N GLY A 504 -9.31 -7.92 24.01
CA GLY A 504 -9.86 -7.66 22.69
C GLY A 504 -11.22 -7.01 22.76
N PHE A 505 -11.77 -6.69 21.59
CA PHE A 505 -13.10 -6.11 21.47
C PHE A 505 -13.82 -6.54 20.20
N GLU A 506 -15.14 -6.42 20.28
CA GLU A 506 -16.05 -6.27 19.15
C GLU A 506 -16.73 -4.91 19.24
N VAL A 507 -16.89 -4.23 18.11
CA VAL A 507 -17.61 -2.96 18.04
C VAL A 507 -18.72 -3.06 17.01
N SER A 508 -19.87 -2.46 17.32
CA SER A 508 -20.97 -2.26 16.38
C SER A 508 -21.54 -0.87 16.59
N THR A 509 -21.18 0.07 15.71
CA THR A 509 -21.45 1.50 15.94
C THR A 509 -22.01 2.21 14.71
N ARG A 510 -22.88 3.19 14.96
CA ARG A 510 -23.31 4.20 13.97
C ARG A 510 -22.79 5.61 14.33
N SER A 511 -21.97 5.72 15.37
CA SER A 511 -21.43 6.98 15.87
C SER A 511 -20.40 7.60 14.91
N ASP A 512 -19.97 8.84 15.20
CA ASP A 512 -18.82 9.46 14.54
C ASP A 512 -17.48 9.00 15.10
N GLY A 513 -17.46 8.21 16.17
CA GLY A 513 -16.23 7.62 16.69
C GLY A 513 -15.53 6.79 15.62
N ARG A 514 -14.20 6.90 15.59
CA ARG A 514 -13.31 6.20 14.68
C ARG A 514 -12.21 5.44 15.42
N ILE A 515 -12.05 5.69 16.73
CA ILE A 515 -11.01 5.12 17.59
C ILE A 515 -11.63 4.19 18.63
N VAL A 516 -11.08 2.98 18.76
CA VAL A 516 -11.33 2.07 19.87
C VAL A 516 -10.03 1.87 20.64
N PRO A 517 -9.94 2.31 21.90
CA PRO A 517 -8.78 2.06 22.74
C PRO A 517 -8.86 0.69 23.43
N ILE A 518 -7.71 0.03 23.59
CA ILE A 518 -7.50 -1.01 24.60
C ILE A 518 -6.42 -0.50 25.56
N ILE A 519 -6.68 -0.59 26.87
CA ILE A 519 -5.74 -0.20 27.92
C ILE A 519 -5.42 -1.43 28.76
N LEU A 520 -4.13 -1.68 28.98
CA LEU A 520 -3.61 -2.68 29.91
C LEU A 520 -2.82 -1.98 31.02
N ARG A 521 -3.21 -2.20 32.28
CA ARG A 521 -2.46 -1.82 33.47
C ARG A 521 -1.56 -2.98 33.88
N VAL A 522 -0.25 -2.76 33.87
CA VAL A 522 0.74 -3.75 34.32
C VAL A 522 1.28 -3.31 35.68
N LYS A 523 0.96 -4.06 36.73
CA LYS A 523 1.44 -3.83 38.10
C LYS A 523 2.78 -4.53 38.30
N THR A 524 3.81 -3.74 38.57
CA THR A 524 5.20 -4.16 38.72
C THR A 524 5.65 -3.97 40.17
N ASN A 525 6.13 -5.05 40.80
CA ASN A 525 6.64 -5.07 42.16
C ASN A 525 8.12 -5.46 42.24
#